data_AF-A0A2J8PDH2-F1
#
_entry.id   AF-A0A2J8PDH2-F1
#
_cell.length_a   1.000
_cell.length_b   1.000
_cell.length_c   1.000
_cell.angle_alpha   90.00
_cell.angle_beta   90.00
_cell.angle_gamma   90.00
#
_symmetry.space_group_name_H-M   'P 1'
#
loop_
_entity.id
_entity.type
_entity.pdbx_description
1 polymer ?
#
loop_
_entity_poly.entity_id
_entity_poly.type
_entity_poly.pdbx_seq_one_letter_code
_entity_poly.pdbx_strand_id
1 'polypeptide(L)' 'CGAMLSPLLARSNTSQASLNGIYQSPIDFNNSEFYGFSEFFYCTEDVLRIGGRYHGPTFAKAAQLVAHK' A
#
# COMPACT_ATOMS: atom_id res chain seq x y z
N CYS A 1 -1.16 -14.11 1.90
CA CYS A 1 -0.19 -13.48 0.98
C CYS A 1 0.62 -12.35 1.65
N GLY A 2 0.01 -11.24 2.10
CA GLY A 2 0.76 -10.06 2.59
C GLY A 2 1.88 -10.32 3.61
N ALA A 3 1.64 -11.19 4.61
CA ALA A 3 2.68 -11.55 5.59
C ALA A 3 3.92 -12.22 4.96
N MET A 4 3.75 -13.00 3.89
CA MET A 4 4.86 -13.64 3.18
C MET A 4 5.72 -12.65 2.39
N LEU A 5 5.17 -11.48 2.05
CA LEU A 5 5.92 -10.41 1.37
C LEU A 5 6.75 -9.57 2.33
N SER A 6 6.44 -9.59 3.64
CA SER A 6 7.11 -8.75 4.64
C SER A 6 8.65 -8.88 4.63
N PRO A 7 9.25 -10.08 4.52
CA PRO A 7 10.70 -10.22 4.42
C PRO A 7 11.31 -9.60 3.16
N LEU A 8 10.53 -9.54 2.06
CA LEU A 8 10.99 -9.01 0.77
C LEU A 8 11.03 -7.48 0.73
N LEU A 9 10.38 -6.80 1.69
CA LEU A 9 10.40 -5.34 1.78
C LEU A 9 11.72 -4.78 2.34
N ALA A 10 12.59 -5.65 2.89
CA ALA A 10 13.90 -5.30 3.43
C ALA A 10 13.88 -4.06 4.34
N ARG A 11 12.89 -3.98 5.24
CA ARG A 11 12.76 -2.87 6.17
C ARG A 11 13.91 -2.86 7.18
N SER A 12 14.35 -1.66 7.54
CA SER A 12 15.32 -1.43 8.61
C SER A 12 14.61 -1.22 9.95
N ASN A 13 15.30 -1.50 11.07
CA ASN A 13 14.80 -1.24 12.43
C ASN A 13 14.89 0.24 12.85
N THR A 14 15.33 1.13 11.95
CA THR A 14 15.45 2.56 12.22
C THR A 14 14.14 3.30 11.90
N SER A 15 13.82 4.32 12.71
CA SER A 15 12.52 5.02 12.65
C SER A 15 12.32 5.90 11.41
N GLN A 16 13.39 6.21 10.67
CA GLN A 16 13.36 7.09 9.50
C GLN A 16 13.78 6.37 8.21
N ALA A 17 13.61 5.05 8.18
CA ALA A 17 13.92 4.25 7.01
C ALA A 17 12.68 3.59 6.43
N SER A 18 12.67 3.49 5.10
CA SER A 18 11.60 2.90 4.31
C SER A 18 12.02 1.52 3.78
N LEU A 19 11.76 1.26 2.50
CA LEU A 19 12.20 0.04 1.81
C LEU A 19 13.73 0.03 1.68
N ASN A 20 14.32 -1.16 1.79
CA ASN A 20 15.78 -1.37 1.70
C ASN A 20 16.60 -0.51 2.69
N GLY A 21 16.01 -0.08 3.80
CA GLY A 21 16.68 0.79 4.77
C GLY A 21 16.97 2.21 4.27
N ILE A 22 16.38 2.64 3.16
CA ILE A 22 16.60 3.97 2.59
C ILE A 22 15.94 5.04 3.45
N TYR A 23 16.67 6.12 3.70
CA TYR A 23 16.17 7.27 4.45
C TYR A 23 14.87 7.82 3.85
N GLN A 24 13.90 8.08 4.72
CA GLN A 24 12.64 8.73 4.39
C GLN A 24 12.42 9.91 5.35
N SER A 25 12.19 11.10 4.77
CA SER A 25 11.82 12.28 5.55
C SER A 25 10.51 12.04 6.31
N PRO A 26 10.33 12.61 7.51
CA PRO A 26 9.05 12.58 8.21
C PRO A 26 7.90 13.07 7.32
N ILE A 27 6.75 12.40 7.41
CA ILE A 27 5.51 12.76 6.71
C ILE A 27 4.49 13.19 7.77
N ASP A 28 3.91 14.38 7.59
CA ASP A 28 2.74 14.79 8.36
C ASP A 28 1.47 14.23 7.72
N PHE A 29 1.03 13.05 8.19
CA PHE A 29 -0.15 12.39 7.65
C PHE A 29 -1.47 13.13 7.91
N ASN A 30 -1.51 14.12 8.81
CA ASN A 30 -2.72 14.92 9.07
C ASN A 30 -2.87 16.06 8.07
N ASN A 31 -1.78 16.49 7.44
CA ASN A 31 -1.74 17.64 6.53
C ASN A 31 -1.05 17.30 5.20
N SER A 32 -1.12 16.04 4.78
CA SER A 32 -0.56 15.57 3.50
C SER A 32 -1.61 14.81 2.70
N GLU A 33 -1.56 14.98 1.39
CA GLU A 33 -2.33 14.19 0.42
C GLU A 33 -1.37 13.48 -0.54
N PHE A 34 -1.75 12.26 -0.96
CA PHE A 34 -0.93 11.42 -1.82
C PHE A 34 -1.75 10.93 -3.01
N TYR A 35 -1.15 10.96 -4.20
CA TYR A 35 -1.73 10.45 -5.43
C TYR A 35 -0.96 9.20 -5.87
N GLY A 36 -1.66 8.07 -5.96
CA GLY A 36 -1.11 6.80 -6.41
C GLY A 36 -1.34 6.61 -7.90
N PHE A 37 -0.27 6.41 -8.67
CA PHE A 37 -0.32 6.15 -10.11
C PHE A 37 0.05 4.69 -10.41
N SER A 38 -0.08 4.30 -11.67
CA SER A 38 0.32 2.97 -12.16
C SER A 38 -0.35 1.85 -11.36
N GLU A 39 0.39 0.97 -10.70
CA GLU A 39 -0.12 -0.18 -9.97
C GLU A 39 -1.08 0.20 -8.83
N PHE A 40 -0.93 1.39 -8.22
CA PHE A 40 -1.91 1.87 -7.23
C PHE A 40 -3.30 2.07 -7.86
N PHE A 41 -3.36 2.51 -9.12
CA PHE A 41 -4.60 2.65 -9.87
C PHE A 41 -5.07 1.31 -10.44
N TYR A 42 -4.21 0.55 -11.13
CA TYR A 42 -4.61 -0.71 -11.76
C TYR A 42 -5.11 -1.75 -10.74
N CYS A 43 -4.48 -1.84 -9.55
CA CYS A 43 -4.92 -2.77 -8.51
C CYS A 43 -6.26 -2.39 -7.89
N THR A 44 -6.68 -1.13 -7.95
CA THR A 44 -7.93 -0.66 -7.35
C THR A 44 -9.06 -0.58 -8.38
N GLU A 45 -8.78 -0.08 -9.57
CA GLU A 45 -9.77 0.11 -10.63
C GLU A 45 -9.98 -1.15 -11.46
N ASP A 46 -8.92 -1.68 -12.09
CA ASP A 46 -9.08 -2.75 -13.08
C ASP A 46 -9.44 -4.09 -12.45
N VAL A 47 -8.80 -4.41 -11.32
CA VAL A 47 -8.98 -5.70 -10.62
C VAL A 47 -10.19 -5.66 -9.68
N LEU A 48 -10.33 -4.59 -8.90
CA LEU A 48 -11.28 -4.54 -7.79
C LEU A 48 -12.49 -3.63 -8.04
N ARG A 49 -12.45 -2.76 -9.07
CA ARG A 49 -13.51 -1.81 -9.43
C ARG A 49 -13.89 -0.87 -8.27
N ILE A 50 -12.89 -0.45 -7.50
CA ILE A 50 -12.98 0.45 -6.34
C ILE A 50 -11.96 1.61 -6.42
N GLY A 51 -11.64 2.08 -7.62
CA GLY A 51 -10.72 3.20 -7.79
C GLY A 51 -11.27 4.53 -7.25
N GLY A 52 -10.47 5.58 -7.39
CA GLY A 52 -10.72 6.87 -6.75
C GLY A 52 -10.04 6.98 -5.40
N ARG A 53 -10.74 7.50 -4.38
CA ARG A 53 -10.14 7.75 -3.06
C ARG A 53 -9.90 6.42 -2.33
N TYR A 54 -8.64 6.12 -2.05
CA TYR A 54 -8.26 4.90 -1.35
C TYR A 54 -8.89 4.81 0.05
N HIS A 55 -9.47 3.65 0.36
CA HIS A 55 -9.99 3.30 1.68
C HIS A 55 -9.54 1.89 2.07
N GLY A 56 -8.63 1.80 3.04
CA GLY A 56 -7.94 0.55 3.39
C GLY A 56 -8.86 -0.64 3.73
N PRO A 57 -9.88 -0.49 4.59
CA PRO A 57 -10.79 -1.58 4.91
C PRO A 57 -11.57 -2.10 3.70
N THR A 58 -12.02 -1.21 2.80
CA THR A 58 -12.75 -1.61 1.58
C THR A 58 -11.83 -2.38 0.63
N PHE A 59 -10.60 -1.87 0.43
CA PHE A 59 -9.60 -2.53 -0.40
C PHE A 59 -9.26 -3.93 0.12
N ALA A 60 -8.96 -4.07 1.42
CA ALA A 60 -8.60 -5.35 2.02
C ALA A 60 -9.72 -6.40 1.87
N LYS A 61 -10.99 -6.00 2.07
CA LYS A 61 -12.14 -6.89 1.90
C LYS A 61 -12.29 -7.33 0.44
N ALA A 62 -12.21 -6.41 -0.52
CA ALA A 62 -12.31 -6.73 -1.94
C ALA A 62 -11.17 -7.64 -2.41
N ALA A 63 -9.92 -7.34 -2.01
CA ALA A 63 -8.75 -8.12 -2.35
C ALA A 63 -8.81 -9.56 -1.80
N GLN A 64 -9.30 -9.75 -0.57
CA GLN A 64 -9.51 -11.09 -0.01
C GLN A 64 -10.53 -11.88 -0.85
N LEU A 65 -11.66 -11.27 -1.21
CA LEU A 65 -12.68 -11.95 -2.02
C LEU A 65 -12.16 -12.37 -3.40
N VAL A 66 -11.32 -11.54 -4.04
CA VAL A 66 -10.72 -11.87 -5.33
C VAL A 66 -9.64 -12.94 -5.20
N ALA A 67 -8.81 -12.89 -4.15
CA ALA A 67 -7.73 -13.87 -3.95
C ALA A 67 -8.22 -15.29 -3.59
N HIS A 68 -9.49 -15.44 -3.20
CA HIS A 68 -10.14 -16.72 -2.91
C HIS A 68 -10.99 -17.27 -4.06
N LYS A 69 -11.08 -16.55 -5.19
CA LYS A 69 -11.61 -17.08 -6.45
C LYS A 69 -10.50 -17.77 -7.22
#